data_AF-A0A146XUA1-F1
#
_entry.id   AF-A0A146XUA1-F1
#
_cell.length_a   1.000
_cell.length_b   1.000
_cell.length_c   1.000
_cell.angle_alpha   90.00
_cell.angle_beta   90.00
_cell.angle_gamma   90.00
#
_symmetry.space_group_name_H-M   'P 1'
#
loop_
_entity.id
_entity.type
_entity.pdbx_description
1 polymer ?
#
loop_
_entity_poly.entity_id
_entity_poly.type
_entity_poly.pdbx_seq_one_letter_code
_entity_poly.pdbx_strand_id
1 'polypeptide(L)'
;MGENMSKRLKLLSATEAEMEERSFPNHYPDWEQGGPASNAGAERDPDEPLDAEGKVHAAFQKKVQSKIKDLLQQMEEGLKTADPHDFTTYTGWTGIALLYLHLHRVSCEASHLQRALDYVKRAMRILNGRKVTFLCGDAGPLAVGAVVHHKLSNSAESKDCVSRLLQLQRSVLNRDAEMPDELLYGRAGYLFALLFVNKEIGADTVDEGTITQLVTAIVESGKRLSAEEKKTDRCPLIYEWHKKQYIGAAHGLAGIYYMLMQPGARVNATLLAELVRPSIDYVRHKRFRSGNFPSSLSNESDRLVHWCHGAPGVIHMLIMAYKVFKEEKYLKEAVDCAEVIWQRGLLRKGYGICHGTAGNGYAFLTLYKITQEKKYLYRACKFAEWCLDYGTHGCRIPDRPYSLFEGMAGTIHYLSDMANPEASCFPAFEL
;
A
#
# COMPACT_ATOMS: atom_id res chain seq x y z
N MET A 1 24.93 35.94 18.79
CA MET A 1 23.72 35.37 18.14
C MET A 1 23.91 34.91 16.69
N GLY A 2 25.11 35.03 16.07
CA GLY A 2 25.32 34.68 14.65
C GLY A 2 25.72 33.21 14.36
N GLU A 3 26.37 32.50 15.27
CA GLU A 3 26.90 31.15 14.99
C GLU A 3 25.82 30.04 15.01
N ASN A 4 24.78 30.19 15.84
CA ASN A 4 23.66 29.23 15.88
C ASN A 4 22.72 29.34 14.65
N MET A 5 22.67 30.51 14.00
CA MET A 5 21.93 30.70 12.74
C MET A 5 22.63 30.01 11.57
N SER A 6 23.97 30.06 11.52
CA SER A 6 24.77 29.48 10.44
C SER A 6 24.76 27.94 10.42
N LYS A 7 24.82 27.30 11.60
CA LYS A 7 24.70 25.82 11.70
C LYS A 7 23.31 25.33 11.32
N ARG A 8 22.25 26.08 11.67
CA ARG A 8 20.86 25.73 11.34
C ARG A 8 20.58 25.86 9.85
N LEU A 9 21.10 26.90 9.18
CA LEU A 9 21.01 27.04 7.73
C LEU A 9 21.75 25.93 6.98
N LYS A 10 22.96 25.55 7.43
CA LYS A 10 23.73 24.46 6.81
C LYS A 10 23.08 23.09 6.97
N LEU A 11 22.41 22.83 8.10
CA LEU A 11 21.67 21.57 8.30
C LEU A 11 20.45 21.52 7.39
N LEU A 12 19.71 22.63 7.25
CA LEU A 12 18.55 22.74 6.37
C LEU A 12 18.95 22.56 4.89
N SER A 13 20.03 23.21 4.44
CA SER A 13 20.52 23.06 3.06
C SER A 13 21.08 21.67 2.76
N ALA A 14 21.71 21.01 3.75
CA ALA A 14 22.20 19.64 3.58
C ALA A 14 21.04 18.62 3.51
N THR A 15 19.99 18.82 4.32
CA THR A 15 18.78 17.99 4.22
C THR A 15 18.05 18.21 2.90
N GLU A 16 17.98 19.45 2.39
CA GLU A 16 17.39 19.73 1.08
C GLU A 16 18.18 19.08 -0.06
N ALA A 17 19.51 19.17 -0.05
CA ALA A 17 20.38 18.54 -1.06
C ALA A 17 20.33 17.00 -1.02
N GLU A 18 20.31 16.37 0.15
CA GLU A 18 20.14 14.91 0.27
C GLU A 18 18.73 14.44 -0.13
N MET A 19 17.71 15.31 -0.01
CA MET A 19 16.34 15.03 -0.45
C MET A 19 16.21 15.12 -1.99
N GLU A 20 16.84 16.11 -2.62
CA GLU A 20 16.93 16.23 -4.09
C GLU A 20 17.61 15.00 -4.74
N GLU A 21 18.43 14.26 -3.97
CA GLU A 21 19.10 13.05 -4.44
C GLU A 21 18.19 11.80 -4.47
N ARG A 22 16.99 11.84 -3.89
CA ARG A 22 16.10 10.66 -3.75
C ARG A 22 14.94 10.66 -4.74
N SER A 23 14.47 11.83 -5.14
CA SER A 23 13.39 12.02 -6.11
C SER A 23 13.87 12.78 -7.34
N PHE A 24 13.14 12.65 -8.43
CA PHE A 24 13.23 13.58 -9.55
C PHE A 24 12.38 14.81 -9.23
N PRO A 25 12.77 16.00 -9.70
CA PRO A 25 11.88 17.15 -9.69
C PRO A 25 10.59 16.81 -10.44
N ASN A 26 9.44 17.16 -9.87
CA ASN A 26 8.17 17.01 -10.59
C ASN A 26 8.01 18.15 -11.59
N HIS A 27 8.11 17.82 -12.88
CA HIS A 27 7.99 18.78 -13.99
C HIS A 27 6.55 18.90 -14.52
N TYR A 28 5.62 18.08 -14.05
CA TYR A 28 4.23 18.17 -14.47
C TYR A 28 3.59 19.42 -13.87
N PRO A 29 2.84 20.22 -14.65
CA PRO A 29 2.03 21.29 -14.09
C PRO A 29 0.99 20.68 -13.13
N ASP A 30 0.64 21.40 -12.07
CA ASP A 30 -0.41 20.95 -11.16
C ASP A 30 -1.79 21.29 -11.75
N TRP A 31 -2.83 20.66 -11.19
CA TRP A 31 -4.20 20.90 -11.62
C TRP A 31 -4.65 22.34 -11.29
N GLU A 32 -4.87 23.15 -12.32
CA GLU A 32 -5.52 24.46 -12.18
C GLU A 32 -7.04 24.32 -12.26
N GLN A 33 -7.76 24.74 -11.22
CA GLN A 33 -9.21 24.89 -11.29
C GLN A 33 -9.55 26.10 -12.18
N GLY A 34 -9.67 25.89 -13.50
CA GLY A 34 -10.27 26.88 -14.41
C GLY A 34 -9.49 27.32 -15.65
N GLY A 35 -8.73 26.46 -16.35
CA GLY A 35 -8.19 26.78 -17.69
C GLY A 35 -8.08 25.57 -18.63
N PRO A 36 -8.46 25.66 -19.94
CA PRO A 36 -9.29 26.67 -20.61
C PRO A 36 -10.75 26.19 -20.71
N ALA A 37 -11.57 26.51 -19.71
CA ALA A 37 -13.02 26.67 -19.91
C ALA A 37 -13.39 28.11 -20.31
N SER A 38 -12.40 29.01 -20.45
CA SER A 38 -12.57 30.43 -20.79
C SER A 38 -12.24 30.79 -22.24
N ASN A 39 -11.66 29.87 -23.02
CA ASN A 39 -11.58 29.99 -24.48
C ASN A 39 -12.48 28.92 -25.09
N ALA A 40 -13.71 29.28 -25.44
CA ALA A 40 -14.65 28.45 -26.20
C ALA A 40 -14.18 28.14 -27.65
N GLY A 41 -12.88 27.95 -27.84
CA GLY A 41 -12.22 27.76 -29.13
C GLY A 41 -10.73 27.41 -29.07
N ALA A 42 -10.15 27.11 -27.90
CA ALA A 42 -8.82 26.50 -27.82
C ALA A 42 -8.99 24.97 -27.81
N GLU A 43 -8.45 24.28 -28.82
CA GLU A 43 -8.34 22.81 -28.81
C GLU A 43 -7.61 22.41 -27.52
N ARG A 44 -8.27 21.63 -26.65
CA ARG A 44 -7.59 21.07 -25.48
C ARG A 44 -6.47 20.18 -25.97
N ASP A 45 -5.34 20.20 -25.28
CA ASP A 45 -4.22 19.35 -25.58
C ASP A 45 -4.70 17.88 -25.60
N PRO A 46 -4.66 17.18 -26.75
CA PRO A 46 -5.10 15.80 -26.85
C PRO A 46 -4.29 14.84 -25.98
N ASP A 47 -3.18 15.31 -25.40
CA ASP A 47 -2.37 14.58 -24.43
C ASP A 47 -2.80 14.79 -22.96
N GLU A 48 -3.85 15.59 -22.67
CA GLU A 48 -4.39 15.69 -21.32
C GLU A 48 -4.97 14.34 -20.84
N PRO A 49 -4.66 13.93 -19.59
CA PRO A 49 -5.12 12.63 -19.08
C PRO A 49 -6.61 12.61 -18.69
N LEU A 50 -7.25 13.77 -18.50
CA LEU A 50 -8.64 13.89 -18.10
C LEU A 50 -9.49 14.59 -19.18
N ASP A 51 -10.76 14.18 -19.32
CA ASP A 51 -11.73 14.78 -20.24
C ASP A 51 -12.42 16.03 -19.65
N ALA A 52 -13.39 16.59 -20.40
CA ALA A 52 -14.16 17.76 -19.98
C ALA A 52 -14.95 17.54 -18.69
N GLU A 53 -15.38 16.32 -18.46
CA GLU A 53 -16.12 15.88 -17.30
C GLU A 53 -15.19 15.57 -16.11
N GLY A 54 -13.87 15.56 -16.33
CA GLY A 54 -12.84 15.24 -15.34
C GLY A 54 -12.68 13.75 -15.08
N LYS A 55 -13.08 12.90 -16.03
CA LYS A 55 -12.83 11.45 -16.03
C LYS A 55 -11.58 11.15 -16.83
N VAL A 56 -11.02 9.95 -16.66
CA VAL A 56 -9.83 9.54 -17.40
C VAL A 56 -10.14 9.46 -18.90
N HIS A 57 -9.40 10.23 -19.69
CA HIS A 57 -9.62 10.37 -21.12
C HIS A 57 -9.34 9.05 -21.87
N ALA A 58 -10.17 8.71 -22.86
CA ALA A 58 -10.08 7.44 -23.58
C ALA A 58 -8.74 7.25 -24.32
N ALA A 59 -8.16 8.33 -24.84
CA ALA A 59 -6.84 8.26 -25.49
C ALA A 59 -5.73 7.92 -24.49
N PHE A 60 -5.80 8.48 -23.27
CA PHE A 60 -4.87 8.14 -22.18
C PHE A 60 -5.04 6.69 -21.76
N GLN A 61 -6.28 6.23 -21.57
CA GLN A 61 -6.57 4.82 -21.28
C GLN A 61 -5.99 3.88 -22.34
N LYS A 62 -6.07 4.24 -23.63
CA LYS A 62 -5.47 3.45 -24.72
C LYS A 62 -3.94 3.38 -24.61
N LYS A 63 -3.27 4.50 -24.28
CA LYS A 63 -1.82 4.52 -24.03
C LYS A 63 -1.45 3.60 -22.85
N VAL A 64 -2.19 3.70 -21.74
CA VAL A 64 -2.03 2.85 -20.56
C VAL A 64 -2.20 1.37 -20.90
N GLN A 65 -3.26 1.00 -21.62
CA GLN A 65 -3.51 -0.38 -22.02
C GLN A 65 -2.44 -0.94 -22.97
N SER A 66 -1.92 -0.12 -23.89
CA SER A 66 -0.78 -0.52 -24.72
C SER A 66 0.44 -0.82 -23.86
N LYS A 67 0.79 0.08 -22.93
CA LYS A 67 1.95 -0.10 -22.06
C LYS A 67 1.81 -1.31 -21.14
N ILE A 68 0.61 -1.57 -20.61
CA ILE A 68 0.33 -2.77 -19.81
C ILE A 68 0.68 -4.04 -20.58
N LYS A 69 0.30 -4.13 -21.86
CA LYS A 69 0.63 -5.29 -22.71
C LYS A 69 2.14 -5.46 -22.89
N ASP A 70 2.85 -4.37 -23.17
CA ASP A 70 4.30 -4.38 -23.35
C ASP A 70 5.03 -4.81 -22.07
N LEU A 71 4.63 -4.26 -20.93
CA LEU A 71 5.21 -4.59 -19.62
C LEU A 71 4.86 -6.01 -19.21
N LEU A 72 3.65 -6.50 -19.46
CA LEU A 72 3.28 -7.89 -19.19
C LEU A 72 4.15 -8.87 -19.98
N GLN A 73 4.41 -8.58 -21.26
CA GLN A 73 5.30 -9.41 -22.07
C GLN A 73 6.72 -9.42 -21.52
N GLN A 74 7.28 -8.26 -21.17
CA GLN A 74 8.62 -8.14 -20.58
C GLN A 74 8.71 -8.86 -19.23
N MET A 75 7.70 -8.69 -18.37
CA MET A 75 7.60 -9.35 -17.08
C MET A 75 7.58 -10.87 -17.25
N GLU A 76 6.74 -11.39 -18.12
CA GLU A 76 6.61 -12.83 -18.38
C GLU A 76 7.91 -13.46 -18.91
N GLU A 77 8.63 -12.76 -19.79
CA GLU A 77 9.96 -13.20 -20.23
C GLU A 77 10.95 -13.21 -19.06
N GLY A 78 10.98 -12.14 -18.29
CA GLY A 78 11.86 -11.97 -17.15
C GLY A 78 11.65 -13.01 -16.04
N LEU A 79 10.39 -13.37 -15.79
CA LEU A 79 10.00 -14.36 -14.78
C LEU A 79 10.57 -15.76 -15.05
N LYS A 80 11.00 -16.08 -16.28
CA LYS A 80 11.70 -17.35 -16.57
C LYS A 80 13.01 -17.51 -15.78
N THR A 81 13.60 -16.40 -15.35
CA THR A 81 14.86 -16.35 -14.58
C THR A 81 14.66 -16.02 -13.10
N ALA A 82 13.42 -15.78 -12.66
CA ALA A 82 13.13 -15.44 -11.27
C ALA A 82 13.33 -16.64 -10.33
N ASP A 83 13.64 -16.34 -9.06
CA ASP A 83 13.90 -17.35 -8.03
C ASP A 83 12.72 -18.35 -7.93
N PRO A 84 12.92 -19.64 -8.28
CA PRO A 84 11.84 -20.61 -8.26
C PRO A 84 11.33 -20.92 -6.84
N HIS A 85 12.05 -20.54 -5.78
CA HIS A 85 11.71 -20.82 -4.39
C HIS A 85 11.03 -19.64 -3.66
N ASP A 86 10.89 -18.48 -4.30
CA ASP A 86 10.16 -17.35 -3.71
C ASP A 86 8.66 -17.47 -3.97
N PHE A 87 7.90 -17.99 -3.00
CA PHE A 87 6.44 -18.08 -3.07
C PHE A 87 5.73 -16.81 -2.59
N THR A 88 6.44 -15.82 -2.09
CA THR A 88 5.81 -14.72 -1.34
C THR A 88 4.91 -13.86 -2.23
N THR A 89 3.95 -13.17 -1.61
CA THR A 89 3.17 -12.15 -2.33
C THR A 89 4.00 -10.89 -2.60
N TYR A 90 4.95 -10.59 -1.71
CA TYR A 90 5.80 -9.42 -1.80
C TYR A 90 6.73 -9.50 -3.03
N THR A 91 7.55 -10.55 -3.13
CA THR A 91 8.57 -10.67 -4.19
C THR A 91 8.42 -11.88 -5.12
N GLY A 92 7.53 -12.80 -4.80
CA GLY A 92 7.46 -14.12 -5.41
C GLY A 92 6.24 -14.41 -6.28
N TRP A 93 6.00 -15.70 -6.50
CA TRP A 93 4.98 -16.21 -7.42
C TRP A 93 3.54 -15.82 -7.03
N THR A 94 3.24 -15.72 -5.73
CA THR A 94 1.90 -15.29 -5.29
C THR A 94 1.64 -13.83 -5.63
N GLY A 95 2.66 -12.97 -5.67
CA GLY A 95 2.50 -11.58 -6.11
C GLY A 95 2.06 -11.49 -7.57
N ILE A 96 2.63 -12.35 -8.42
CA ILE A 96 2.25 -12.46 -9.83
C ILE A 96 0.84 -13.04 -9.97
N ALA A 97 0.48 -14.04 -9.17
CA ALA A 97 -0.89 -14.56 -9.13
C ALA A 97 -1.90 -13.48 -8.75
N LEU A 98 -1.58 -12.65 -7.75
CA LEU A 98 -2.44 -11.55 -7.31
C LEU A 98 -2.61 -10.48 -8.41
N LEU A 99 -1.54 -10.17 -9.15
CA LEU A 99 -1.64 -9.30 -10.34
C LEU A 99 -2.60 -9.89 -11.38
N TYR A 100 -2.46 -11.16 -11.75
CA TYR A 100 -3.34 -11.78 -12.75
C TYR A 100 -4.79 -11.89 -12.28
N LEU A 101 -5.02 -12.13 -10.99
CA LEU A 101 -6.35 -12.06 -10.39
C LEU A 101 -6.94 -10.65 -10.52
N HIS A 102 -6.14 -9.61 -10.30
CA HIS A 102 -6.55 -8.22 -10.50
C HIS A 102 -6.84 -7.90 -11.98
N LEU A 103 -5.95 -8.31 -12.90
CA LEU A 103 -6.17 -8.14 -14.34
C LEU A 103 -7.47 -8.80 -14.81
N HIS A 104 -7.80 -9.99 -14.28
CA HIS A 104 -9.11 -10.61 -14.52
C HIS A 104 -10.27 -9.75 -14.02
N ARG A 105 -10.17 -9.12 -12.84
CA ARG A 105 -11.23 -8.23 -12.32
C ARG A 105 -11.46 -7.02 -13.23
N VAL A 106 -10.40 -6.47 -13.80
CA VAL A 106 -10.49 -5.27 -14.66
C VAL A 106 -10.95 -5.62 -16.08
N SER A 107 -10.42 -6.70 -16.66
CA SER A 107 -10.65 -7.07 -18.07
C SER A 107 -11.79 -8.07 -18.29
N CYS A 108 -12.20 -8.79 -17.24
CA CYS A 108 -13.07 -9.97 -17.31
C CYS A 108 -12.54 -11.12 -18.19
N GLU A 109 -11.27 -11.10 -18.61
CA GLU A 109 -10.69 -12.16 -19.44
C GLU A 109 -10.40 -13.42 -18.62
N ALA A 110 -10.93 -14.57 -19.06
CA ALA A 110 -10.74 -15.86 -18.38
C ALA A 110 -9.28 -16.35 -18.40
N SER A 111 -8.51 -15.97 -19.42
CA SER A 111 -7.07 -16.28 -19.55
C SER A 111 -6.27 -15.76 -18.36
N HIS A 112 -6.57 -14.55 -17.87
CA HIS A 112 -5.92 -13.97 -16.71
C HIS A 112 -6.22 -14.78 -15.43
N LEU A 113 -7.46 -15.23 -15.24
CA LEU A 113 -7.80 -16.06 -14.08
C LEU A 113 -7.10 -17.43 -14.12
N GLN A 114 -7.00 -18.03 -15.31
CA GLN A 114 -6.26 -19.28 -15.49
C GLN A 114 -4.76 -19.08 -15.21
N ARG A 115 -4.19 -17.96 -15.64
CA ARG A 115 -2.79 -17.60 -15.36
C ARG A 115 -2.54 -17.39 -13.87
N ALA A 116 -3.47 -16.75 -13.16
CA ALA A 116 -3.42 -16.63 -11.71
C ALA A 116 -3.37 -18.01 -11.03
N LEU A 117 -4.19 -18.96 -11.49
CA LEU A 117 -4.19 -20.34 -10.96
C LEU A 117 -2.84 -21.05 -11.18
N ASP A 118 -2.19 -20.86 -12.33
CA ASP A 118 -0.89 -21.48 -12.61
C ASP A 118 0.18 -21.00 -11.62
N TYR A 119 0.22 -19.69 -11.33
CA TYR A 119 1.14 -19.13 -10.34
C TYR A 119 0.80 -19.51 -8.89
N VAL A 120 -0.49 -19.59 -8.53
CA VAL A 120 -0.93 -20.15 -7.24
C VAL A 120 -0.40 -21.57 -7.07
N LYS A 121 -0.63 -22.45 -8.07
CA LYS A 121 -0.16 -23.84 -8.02
C LYS A 121 1.35 -23.93 -7.86
N ARG A 122 2.11 -23.01 -8.49
CA ARG A 122 3.56 -22.93 -8.33
C ARG A 122 3.95 -22.55 -6.89
N ALA A 123 3.38 -21.48 -6.35
CA ALA A 123 3.65 -21.04 -4.98
C ALA A 123 3.29 -22.11 -3.92
N MET A 124 2.15 -22.77 -4.09
CA MET A 124 1.62 -23.75 -3.13
C MET A 124 2.51 -25.01 -2.98
N ARG A 125 3.39 -25.31 -3.95
CA ARG A 125 4.30 -26.47 -3.91
C ARG A 125 5.50 -26.30 -2.99
N ILE A 126 5.81 -25.06 -2.60
CA ILE A 126 7.05 -24.69 -1.92
C ILE A 126 6.82 -23.95 -0.59
N LEU A 127 5.59 -24.06 -0.05
CA LEU A 127 5.27 -23.56 1.29
C LEU A 127 6.16 -24.24 2.34
N ASN A 128 6.54 -23.49 3.37
CA ASN A 128 7.54 -23.96 4.33
C ASN A 128 7.15 -23.77 5.80
N GLY A 129 5.99 -23.16 6.10
CA GLY A 129 5.49 -22.97 7.46
C GLY A 129 6.29 -22.01 8.33
N ARG A 130 7.29 -21.29 7.79
CA ARG A 130 8.19 -20.42 8.59
C ARG A 130 7.60 -19.03 8.84
N LYS A 131 6.82 -18.51 7.91
CA LYS A 131 6.21 -17.17 7.97
C LYS A 131 4.71 -17.30 7.69
N VAL A 132 3.91 -16.41 8.28
CA VAL A 132 2.45 -16.57 8.34
C VAL A 132 1.66 -15.41 7.73
N THR A 133 2.31 -14.38 7.21
CA THR A 133 1.63 -13.18 6.71
C THR A 133 1.21 -13.31 5.26
N PHE A 134 0.25 -12.48 4.84
CA PHE A 134 -0.14 -12.41 3.43
C PHE A 134 1.03 -12.02 2.52
N LEU A 135 1.86 -11.07 2.95
CA LEU A 135 2.93 -10.53 2.11
C LEU A 135 4.13 -11.48 2.01
N CYS A 136 4.55 -12.07 3.12
CA CYS A 136 5.84 -12.77 3.18
C CYS A 136 5.76 -14.22 3.68
N GLY A 137 4.56 -14.75 3.92
CA GLY A 137 4.35 -16.08 4.48
C GLY A 137 3.29 -16.90 3.77
N ASP A 138 3.01 -18.07 4.34
CA ASP A 138 2.14 -19.09 3.76
C ASP A 138 0.68 -18.61 3.61
N ALA A 139 0.26 -17.61 4.40
CA ALA A 139 -1.09 -17.04 4.29
C ALA A 139 -1.35 -16.36 2.95
N GLY A 140 -0.32 -15.82 2.27
CA GLY A 140 -0.46 -15.23 0.94
C GLY A 140 -0.94 -16.24 -0.10
N PRO A 141 -0.13 -17.29 -0.40
CA PRO A 141 -0.51 -18.35 -1.32
C PRO A 141 -1.85 -19.00 -0.98
N LEU A 142 -2.13 -19.24 0.30
CA LEU A 142 -3.38 -19.83 0.76
C LEU A 142 -4.59 -18.92 0.51
N ALA A 143 -4.50 -17.64 0.87
CA ALA A 143 -5.60 -16.69 0.70
C ALA A 143 -5.86 -16.38 -0.78
N VAL A 144 -4.81 -16.12 -1.58
CA VAL A 144 -4.95 -15.90 -3.03
C VAL A 144 -5.46 -17.17 -3.72
N GLY A 145 -4.95 -18.34 -3.33
CA GLY A 145 -5.42 -19.63 -3.84
C GLY A 145 -6.88 -19.90 -3.54
N ALA A 146 -7.34 -19.60 -2.32
CA ALA A 146 -8.74 -19.74 -1.95
C ALA A 146 -9.66 -18.93 -2.87
N VAL A 147 -9.29 -17.67 -3.17
CA VAL A 147 -10.07 -16.76 -4.01
C VAL A 147 -10.04 -17.18 -5.49
N VAL A 148 -8.87 -17.56 -6.01
CA VAL A 148 -8.74 -18.02 -7.40
C VAL A 148 -9.57 -19.28 -7.61
N HIS A 149 -9.48 -20.27 -6.70
CA HIS A 149 -10.31 -21.47 -6.76
C HIS A 149 -11.80 -21.16 -6.63
N HIS A 150 -12.19 -20.24 -5.74
CA HIS A 150 -13.57 -19.81 -5.60
C HIS A 150 -14.12 -19.23 -6.92
N LYS A 151 -13.39 -18.32 -7.56
CA LYS A 151 -13.81 -17.71 -8.85
C LYS A 151 -13.86 -18.72 -10.00
N LEU A 152 -13.10 -19.80 -9.93
CA LEU A 152 -13.14 -20.92 -10.88
C LEU A 152 -14.21 -21.96 -10.55
N SER A 153 -15.02 -21.76 -9.52
CA SER A 153 -16.01 -22.73 -9.01
C SER A 153 -15.40 -24.03 -8.46
N ASN A 154 -14.11 -24.03 -8.10
CA ASN A 154 -13.41 -25.15 -7.48
C ASN A 154 -13.62 -25.14 -5.95
N SER A 155 -14.83 -25.47 -5.51
CA SER A 155 -15.26 -25.29 -4.11
C SER A 155 -14.42 -26.10 -3.11
N ALA A 156 -13.99 -27.32 -3.47
CA ALA A 156 -13.22 -28.18 -2.57
C ALA A 156 -11.82 -27.59 -2.30
N GLU A 157 -11.10 -27.19 -3.34
CA GLU A 157 -9.77 -26.60 -3.25
C GLU A 157 -9.81 -25.23 -2.57
N SER A 158 -10.86 -24.43 -2.83
CA SER A 158 -11.06 -23.17 -2.14
C SER A 158 -11.20 -23.36 -0.63
N LYS A 159 -12.05 -24.32 -0.22
CA LYS A 159 -12.24 -24.66 1.21
C LYS A 159 -10.99 -25.25 1.85
N ASP A 160 -10.22 -26.08 1.13
CA ASP A 160 -8.92 -26.59 1.62
C ASP A 160 -7.94 -25.44 1.92
N CYS A 161 -7.84 -24.49 0.99
CA CYS A 161 -6.99 -23.31 1.18
C CYS A 161 -7.40 -22.49 2.41
N VAL A 162 -8.71 -22.24 2.60
CA VAL A 162 -9.23 -21.55 3.79
C VAL A 162 -8.94 -22.34 5.07
N SER A 163 -9.18 -23.65 5.07
CA SER A 163 -8.91 -24.51 6.24
C SER A 163 -7.43 -24.44 6.65
N ARG A 164 -6.51 -24.53 5.69
CA ARG A 164 -5.07 -24.42 5.93
C ARG A 164 -4.65 -23.02 6.35
N LEU A 165 -5.29 -21.97 5.83
CA LEU A 165 -5.07 -20.59 6.26
C LEU A 165 -5.42 -20.43 7.75
N LEU A 166 -6.54 -20.99 8.20
CA LEU A 166 -6.97 -20.95 9.60
C LEU A 166 -6.05 -21.77 10.52
N GLN A 167 -5.46 -22.85 10.03
CA GLN A 167 -4.49 -23.64 10.80
C GLN A 167 -3.24 -22.83 11.20
N LEU A 168 -2.87 -21.80 10.43
CA LEU A 168 -1.74 -20.91 10.77
C LEU A 168 -2.01 -20.09 12.04
N GLN A 169 -3.27 -19.87 12.42
CA GLN A 169 -3.61 -19.05 13.59
C GLN A 169 -2.97 -19.55 14.88
N ARG A 170 -2.73 -20.87 15.00
CA ARG A 170 -2.08 -21.46 16.18
C ARG A 170 -0.69 -20.88 16.43
N SER A 171 0.11 -20.67 15.38
CA SER A 171 1.44 -20.05 15.54
C SER A 171 1.35 -18.54 15.73
N VAL A 172 0.34 -17.89 15.16
CA VAL A 172 0.11 -16.44 15.27
C VAL A 172 -0.28 -16.01 16.70
N LEU A 173 -1.09 -16.83 17.37
CA LEU A 173 -1.57 -16.58 18.72
C LEU A 173 -0.67 -17.16 19.82
N ASN A 174 0.42 -17.85 19.46
CA ASN A 174 1.35 -18.40 20.43
C ASN A 174 2.03 -17.27 21.20
N ARG A 175 1.80 -17.21 22.52
CA ARG A 175 2.35 -16.18 23.41
C ARG A 175 3.85 -16.35 23.69
N ASP A 176 4.35 -17.58 23.54
CA ASP A 176 5.77 -17.91 23.73
C ASP A 176 6.60 -17.60 22.48
N ALA A 177 5.95 -17.32 21.34
CA ALA A 177 6.60 -16.91 20.11
C ALA A 177 6.75 -15.39 20.04
N GLU A 178 7.96 -14.91 19.73
CA GLU A 178 8.24 -13.49 19.44
C GLU A 178 7.70 -13.08 18.05
N MET A 179 6.38 -13.19 17.85
CA MET A 179 5.74 -12.70 16.63
C MET A 179 5.51 -11.19 16.72
N PRO A 180 6.00 -10.40 15.73
CA PRO A 180 5.72 -8.97 15.67
C PRO A 180 4.25 -8.71 15.30
N ASP A 181 3.83 -7.45 15.34
CA ASP A 181 2.45 -7.06 15.02
C ASP A 181 2.31 -6.38 13.66
N GLU A 182 3.42 -6.04 12.99
CA GLU A 182 3.42 -5.28 11.74
C GLU A 182 2.96 -6.09 10.50
N LEU A 183 2.88 -5.43 9.33
CA LEU A 183 2.17 -5.95 8.17
C LEU A 183 2.95 -7.02 7.39
N LEU A 184 4.29 -6.94 7.33
CA LEU A 184 5.07 -7.84 6.49
C LEU A 184 5.33 -9.19 7.15
N TYR A 185 5.50 -9.23 8.46
CA TYR A 185 5.88 -10.44 9.22
C TYR A 185 5.02 -10.68 10.47
N GLY A 186 4.14 -9.76 10.83
CA GLY A 186 3.37 -9.82 12.07
C GLY A 186 1.88 -10.11 11.94
N ARG A 187 1.21 -10.01 13.09
CA ARG A 187 -0.22 -10.32 13.25
C ARG A 187 -1.12 -9.49 12.34
N ALA A 188 -0.81 -8.21 12.09
CA ALA A 188 -1.59 -7.38 11.16
C ALA A 188 -1.53 -7.92 9.72
N GLY A 189 -0.39 -8.46 9.30
CA GLY A 189 -0.23 -9.11 7.99
C GLY A 189 -1.02 -10.40 7.82
N TYR A 190 -1.24 -11.14 8.91
CA TYR A 190 -2.14 -12.30 8.92
C TYR A 190 -3.61 -11.86 8.98
N LEU A 191 -3.94 -10.83 9.76
CA LEU A 191 -5.28 -10.24 9.80
C LEU A 191 -5.72 -9.81 8.39
N PHE A 192 -4.85 -9.15 7.63
CA PHE A 192 -5.13 -8.81 6.23
C PHE A 192 -5.55 -10.03 5.41
N ALA A 193 -4.87 -11.18 5.55
CA ALA A 193 -5.20 -12.40 4.80
C ALA A 193 -6.63 -12.90 5.08
N LEU A 194 -7.03 -12.89 6.36
CA LEU A 194 -8.38 -13.29 6.77
C LEU A 194 -9.44 -12.34 6.22
N LEU A 195 -9.20 -11.04 6.32
CA LEU A 195 -10.13 -10.02 5.82
C LEU A 195 -10.23 -10.03 4.29
N PHE A 196 -9.12 -10.28 3.59
CA PHE A 196 -9.09 -10.45 2.14
C PHE A 196 -9.99 -11.61 1.69
N VAL A 197 -9.89 -12.76 2.36
CA VAL A 197 -10.75 -13.92 2.05
C VAL A 197 -12.23 -13.58 2.30
N ASN A 198 -12.55 -12.92 3.43
CA ASN A 198 -13.93 -12.51 3.71
C ASN A 198 -14.47 -11.51 2.68
N LYS A 199 -13.65 -10.57 2.21
CA LYS A 199 -14.06 -9.63 1.16
C LYS A 199 -14.32 -10.33 -0.17
N GLU A 200 -13.46 -11.27 -0.54
CA GLU A 200 -13.44 -11.83 -1.90
C GLU A 200 -14.33 -13.07 -2.10
N ILE A 201 -14.59 -13.84 -1.04
CA ILE A 201 -15.41 -15.06 -1.09
C ILE A 201 -16.78 -14.81 -0.45
N GLY A 202 -16.81 -14.13 0.69
CA GLY A 202 -18.04 -13.83 1.43
C GLY A 202 -17.74 -13.49 2.89
N ALA A 203 -18.51 -12.55 3.45
CA ALA A 203 -18.20 -11.88 4.72
C ALA A 203 -18.06 -12.82 5.94
N ASP A 204 -18.59 -14.05 5.85
CA ASP A 204 -18.58 -15.06 6.91
C ASP A 204 -17.73 -16.29 6.55
N THR A 205 -16.84 -16.18 5.57
CA THR A 205 -15.91 -17.29 5.19
C THR A 205 -14.97 -17.64 6.33
N VAL A 206 -14.48 -16.62 7.03
CA VAL A 206 -13.77 -16.68 8.31
C VAL A 206 -14.68 -16.09 9.37
N ASP A 207 -14.89 -16.84 10.44
CA ASP A 207 -15.80 -16.45 11.52
C ASP A 207 -15.26 -15.25 12.33
N GLU A 208 -16.20 -14.51 12.94
CA GLU A 208 -15.89 -13.34 13.75
C GLU A 208 -15.06 -13.67 15.00
N GLY A 209 -15.23 -14.86 15.59
CA GLY A 209 -14.48 -15.28 16.77
C GLY A 209 -12.99 -15.39 16.47
N THR A 210 -12.64 -15.99 15.33
CA THR A 210 -11.28 -16.07 14.80
C THR A 210 -10.64 -14.68 14.64
N ILE A 211 -11.35 -13.74 14.01
CA ILE A 211 -10.86 -12.37 13.80
C ILE A 211 -10.69 -11.65 15.15
N THR A 212 -11.66 -11.78 16.05
CA THR A 212 -11.67 -11.13 17.36
C THR A 212 -10.51 -11.58 18.24
N GLN A 213 -10.17 -12.87 18.23
CA GLN A 213 -9.01 -13.40 18.96
C GLN A 213 -7.70 -12.76 18.46
N LEU A 214 -7.54 -12.61 17.15
CA LEU A 214 -6.36 -12.01 16.54
C LEU A 214 -6.25 -10.51 16.85
N VAL A 215 -7.34 -9.77 16.72
CA VAL A 215 -7.42 -8.35 17.09
C VAL A 215 -7.05 -8.16 18.56
N THR A 216 -7.60 -9.00 19.45
CA THR A 216 -7.31 -8.95 20.88
C THR A 216 -5.82 -9.16 21.15
N ALA A 217 -5.17 -10.12 20.46
CA ALA A 217 -3.73 -10.34 20.61
C ALA A 217 -2.89 -9.13 20.17
N ILE A 218 -3.26 -8.47 19.06
CA ILE A 218 -2.61 -7.24 18.60
C ILE A 218 -2.76 -6.13 19.66
N VAL A 219 -3.98 -5.89 20.13
CA VAL A 219 -4.28 -4.82 21.10
C VAL A 219 -3.55 -5.03 22.42
N GLU A 220 -3.57 -6.25 22.97
CA GLU A 220 -2.90 -6.55 24.23
C GLU A 220 -1.37 -6.48 24.11
N SER A 221 -0.81 -6.90 22.96
CA SER A 221 0.62 -6.70 22.65
C SER A 221 0.99 -5.21 22.69
N GLY A 222 0.19 -4.36 22.02
CA GLY A 222 0.44 -2.92 21.96
C GLY A 222 0.30 -2.20 23.30
N LYS A 223 -0.67 -2.60 24.13
CA LYS A 223 -0.85 -2.09 25.50
C LYS A 223 0.34 -2.42 26.38
N ARG A 224 0.80 -3.69 26.33
CA ARG A 224 1.93 -4.17 27.13
C ARG A 224 3.19 -3.36 26.81
N LEU A 225 3.55 -3.23 25.54
CA LEU A 225 4.74 -2.46 25.16
C LEU A 225 4.57 -0.98 25.54
N SER A 226 3.36 -0.41 25.42
CA SER A 226 3.12 0.97 25.83
C SER A 226 3.32 1.18 27.33
N ALA A 227 2.90 0.23 28.17
CA ALA A 227 3.12 0.26 29.60
C ALA A 227 4.62 0.13 29.96
N GLU A 228 5.33 -0.81 29.33
CA GLU A 228 6.77 -1.01 29.49
C GLU A 228 7.57 0.26 29.14
N GLU A 229 7.17 0.94 28.06
CA GLU A 229 7.75 2.18 27.58
C GLU A 229 7.26 3.44 28.32
N LYS A 230 6.35 3.29 29.30
CA LYS A 230 5.72 4.38 30.06
C LYS A 230 5.04 5.43 29.16
N LYS A 231 4.37 4.94 28.10
CA LYS A 231 3.68 5.75 27.08
C LYS A 231 2.16 5.66 27.14
N THR A 232 1.58 4.90 28.07
CA THR A 232 0.14 4.61 28.15
C THR A 232 -0.74 5.85 28.00
N ASP A 233 -0.43 6.95 28.71
CA ASP A 233 -1.24 8.18 28.67
C ASP A 233 -1.17 8.93 27.34
N ARG A 234 -0.09 8.74 26.57
CA ARG A 234 0.17 9.49 25.32
C ARG A 234 -0.12 8.66 24.08
N CYS A 235 0.12 7.35 24.14
CA CYS A 235 -0.01 6.40 23.05
C CYS A 235 -0.38 5.03 23.63
N PRO A 236 -1.67 4.75 23.86
CA PRO A 236 -2.11 3.51 24.50
C PRO A 236 -1.65 2.23 23.80
N LEU A 237 -1.43 2.28 22.48
CA LEU A 237 -0.97 1.16 21.68
C LEU A 237 0.33 1.56 20.97
N ILE A 238 1.45 0.94 21.32
CA ILE A 238 2.71 1.12 20.59
C ILE A 238 3.28 -0.24 20.21
N TYR A 239 3.99 -0.30 19.09
CA TYR A 239 4.54 -1.53 18.54
C TYR A 239 5.99 -1.32 18.14
N GLU A 240 6.74 -2.41 18.10
CA GLU A 240 8.10 -2.43 17.61
C GLU A 240 8.34 -3.60 16.66
N TRP A 241 9.32 -3.41 15.78
CA TRP A 241 9.90 -4.49 14.99
C TRP A 241 11.40 -4.23 14.89
N HIS A 242 12.22 -5.26 15.07
CA HIS A 242 13.69 -5.16 15.08
C HIS A 242 14.20 -4.00 15.97
N LYS A 243 13.65 -3.89 17.20
CA LYS A 243 14.00 -2.89 18.21
C LYS A 243 13.75 -1.44 17.79
N LYS A 244 12.85 -1.22 16.84
CA LYS A 244 12.48 0.11 16.35
C LYS A 244 10.96 0.27 16.33
N GLN A 245 10.51 1.41 16.83
CA GLN A 245 9.12 1.85 16.76
C GLN A 245 8.90 2.53 15.39
N TYR A 246 8.69 1.72 14.35
CA TYR A 246 8.46 2.20 12.98
C TYR A 246 7.12 2.91 12.85
N ILE A 247 7.04 3.94 12.00
CA ILE A 247 5.80 4.71 11.78
C ILE A 247 5.02 4.22 10.56
N GLY A 248 5.71 3.91 9.47
CA GLY A 248 5.09 3.69 8.14
C GLY A 248 4.19 2.45 8.05
N ALA A 249 3.60 2.25 6.86
CA ALA A 249 2.58 1.23 6.64
C ALA A 249 3.11 -0.21 6.65
N ALA A 250 4.37 -0.44 6.22
CA ALA A 250 4.94 -1.77 6.13
C ALA A 250 5.23 -2.38 7.52
N HIS A 251 6.09 -1.71 8.28
CA HIS A 251 6.64 -2.25 9.53
C HIS A 251 6.14 -1.56 10.80
N GLY A 252 5.20 -0.63 10.67
CA GLY A 252 4.98 0.40 11.68
C GLY A 252 3.54 0.63 12.10
N LEU A 253 3.40 1.61 12.97
CA LEU A 253 2.17 2.00 13.62
C LEU A 253 1.03 2.29 12.62
N ALA A 254 1.32 2.97 11.50
CA ALA A 254 0.30 3.32 10.52
C ALA A 254 -0.37 2.10 9.90
N GLY A 255 0.40 1.05 9.56
CA GLY A 255 -0.15 -0.18 8.99
C GLY A 255 -1.02 -0.93 9.98
N ILE A 256 -0.57 -1.02 11.24
CA ILE A 256 -1.29 -1.73 12.31
C ILE A 256 -2.60 -1.01 12.63
N TYR A 257 -2.59 0.30 12.85
CA TYR A 257 -3.81 1.06 13.13
C TYR A 257 -4.78 1.05 11.95
N TYR A 258 -4.26 1.13 10.71
CA TYR A 258 -5.07 1.01 9.51
C TYR A 258 -5.79 -0.36 9.44
N MET A 259 -5.14 -1.45 9.82
CA MET A 259 -5.75 -2.78 9.90
C MET A 259 -6.80 -2.87 11.03
N LEU A 260 -6.51 -2.33 12.22
CA LEU A 260 -7.45 -2.31 13.35
C LEU A 260 -8.72 -1.48 13.05
N MET A 261 -8.62 -0.49 12.16
CA MET A 261 -9.77 0.32 11.74
C MET A 261 -10.57 -0.28 10.58
N GLN A 262 -10.14 -1.40 9.99
CA GLN A 262 -10.91 -2.03 8.92
C GLN A 262 -12.28 -2.47 9.44
N PRO A 263 -13.38 -2.21 8.71
CA PRO A 263 -14.72 -2.66 9.13
C PRO A 263 -14.78 -4.17 9.37
N GLY A 264 -14.08 -4.96 8.54
CA GLY A 264 -14.00 -6.41 8.68
C GLY A 264 -13.25 -6.89 9.93
N ALA A 265 -12.42 -6.05 10.56
CA ALA A 265 -11.76 -6.37 11.83
C ALA A 265 -12.74 -6.33 13.02
N ARG A 266 -13.96 -5.78 12.84
CA ARG A 266 -15.05 -5.73 13.82
C ARG A 266 -14.62 -5.22 15.20
N VAL A 267 -13.65 -4.31 15.24
CA VAL A 267 -13.18 -3.68 16.49
C VAL A 267 -14.29 -2.79 17.04
N ASN A 268 -14.68 -2.99 18.30
CA ASN A 268 -15.75 -2.22 18.90
C ASN A 268 -15.40 -0.71 19.02
N ALA A 269 -16.44 0.12 18.97
CA ALA A 269 -16.30 1.58 18.92
C ALA A 269 -15.55 2.17 20.13
N THR A 270 -15.75 1.60 21.32
CA THR A 270 -15.07 2.05 22.55
C THR A 270 -13.56 1.84 22.44
N LEU A 271 -13.11 0.64 22.03
CA LEU A 271 -11.70 0.33 21.83
C LEU A 271 -11.07 1.24 20.77
N LEU A 272 -11.78 1.47 19.67
CA LEU A 272 -11.33 2.41 18.63
C LEU A 272 -11.15 3.82 19.19
N ALA A 273 -12.12 4.32 19.96
CA ALA A 273 -12.11 5.69 20.49
C ALA A 273 -11.09 5.91 21.62
N GLU A 274 -10.88 4.90 22.48
CA GLU A 274 -10.06 4.99 23.69
C GLU A 274 -8.62 4.54 23.50
N LEU A 275 -8.35 3.61 22.56
CA LEU A 275 -7.01 3.07 22.35
C LEU A 275 -6.43 3.44 20.99
N VAL A 276 -7.17 3.21 19.91
CA VAL A 276 -6.64 3.41 18.55
C VAL A 276 -6.53 4.89 18.20
N ARG A 277 -7.59 5.67 18.43
CA ARG A 277 -7.62 7.11 18.14
C ARG A 277 -6.50 7.92 18.80
N PRO A 278 -6.27 7.86 20.14
CA PRO A 278 -5.15 8.58 20.75
C PRO A 278 -3.78 8.10 20.27
N SER A 279 -3.64 6.82 19.89
CA SER A 279 -2.39 6.29 19.32
C SER A 279 -2.12 6.82 17.90
N ILE A 280 -3.16 7.00 17.09
CA ILE A 280 -3.08 7.70 15.81
C ILE A 280 -2.68 9.17 16.02
N ASP A 281 -3.33 9.86 16.97
CA ASP A 281 -2.98 11.23 17.31
C ASP A 281 -1.52 11.35 17.77
N TYR A 282 -0.99 10.37 18.50
CA TYR A 282 0.44 10.32 18.82
C TYR A 282 1.32 10.28 17.57
N VAL A 283 0.99 9.47 16.56
CA VAL A 283 1.72 9.38 15.30
C VAL A 283 1.65 10.69 14.51
N ARG A 284 0.48 11.34 14.45
CA ARG A 284 0.28 12.62 13.76
C ARG A 284 1.24 13.70 14.27
N HIS A 285 1.46 13.75 15.58
CA HIS A 285 2.39 14.70 16.20
C HIS A 285 3.88 14.41 15.94
N LYS A 286 4.22 13.34 15.20
CA LYS A 286 5.61 13.02 14.78
C LYS A 286 5.94 13.49 13.37
N ARG A 287 4.98 14.11 12.68
CA ARG A 287 5.16 14.65 11.35
C ARG A 287 6.25 15.71 11.31
N PHE A 288 7.06 15.70 10.26
CA PHE A 288 8.04 16.74 9.98
C PHE A 288 7.38 18.04 9.55
N ARG A 289 8.16 19.13 9.55
CA ARG A 289 7.71 20.43 9.04
C ARG A 289 7.32 20.40 7.56
N SER A 290 7.92 19.49 6.78
CA SER A 290 7.57 19.30 5.36
C SER A 290 6.18 18.70 5.14
N GLY A 291 5.56 18.13 6.18
CA GLY A 291 4.36 17.30 6.05
C GLY A 291 4.65 15.80 5.94
N ASN A 292 5.91 15.39 5.74
CA ASN A 292 6.30 13.99 5.68
C ASN A 292 6.41 13.35 7.08
N PHE A 293 6.62 12.03 7.14
CA PHE A 293 6.76 11.28 8.39
C PHE A 293 8.11 10.58 8.51
N PRO A 294 8.68 10.48 9.72
CA PRO A 294 9.91 9.72 9.94
C PRO A 294 9.70 8.23 9.71
N SER A 295 10.77 7.51 9.38
CA SER A 295 10.68 6.05 9.24
C SER A 295 10.34 5.35 10.56
N SER A 296 10.84 5.88 11.67
CA SER A 296 10.67 5.39 13.05
C SER A 296 10.74 6.55 14.03
N LEU A 297 10.20 6.38 15.24
CA LEU A 297 10.13 7.44 16.26
C LEU A 297 11.48 8.04 16.66
N SER A 298 12.57 7.28 16.50
CA SER A 298 13.94 7.71 16.80
C SER A 298 14.69 8.31 15.61
N ASN A 299 14.08 8.38 14.42
CA ASN A 299 14.72 8.90 13.22
C ASN A 299 14.28 10.33 12.95
N GLU A 300 15.24 11.23 12.79
CA GLU A 300 15.00 12.66 12.52
C GLU A 300 15.21 13.03 11.04
N SER A 301 15.58 12.06 10.19
CA SER A 301 15.83 12.29 8.77
C SER A 301 14.55 12.23 7.92
N ASP A 302 14.19 13.37 7.34
CA ASP A 302 13.06 13.54 6.41
C ASP A 302 13.45 13.19 4.97
N ARG A 303 13.62 11.91 4.67
CA ARG A 303 14.14 11.49 3.34
C ARG A 303 13.29 10.47 2.59
N LEU A 304 12.46 9.69 3.28
CA LEU A 304 11.73 8.58 2.67
C LEU A 304 10.31 9.04 2.34
N VAL A 305 9.94 8.95 1.06
CA VAL A 305 8.59 9.22 0.55
C VAL A 305 8.12 7.94 -0.12
N HIS A 306 7.91 6.90 0.70
CA HIS A 306 7.55 5.55 0.27
C HIS A 306 6.28 5.07 0.97
N TRP A 307 5.59 4.08 0.40
CA TRP A 307 4.52 3.37 1.10
C TRP A 307 5.04 2.71 2.39
N CYS A 308 6.20 2.05 2.33
CA CYS A 308 6.75 1.39 3.51
C CYS A 308 7.13 2.37 4.63
N HIS A 309 7.63 3.57 4.28
CA HIS A 309 8.09 4.60 5.20
C HIS A 309 7.88 6.00 4.62
N GLY A 310 7.03 6.79 5.26
CA GLY A 310 6.75 8.19 4.90
C GLY A 310 5.27 8.46 4.62
N ALA A 311 5.00 9.66 4.13
CA ALA A 311 3.66 10.14 3.77
C ALA A 311 2.83 9.17 2.91
N PRO A 312 3.38 8.50 1.87
CA PRO A 312 2.58 7.59 1.03
C PRO A 312 2.00 6.39 1.78
N GLY A 313 2.63 5.94 2.87
CA GLY A 313 2.05 4.89 3.70
C GLY A 313 1.08 5.43 4.74
N VAL A 314 1.43 6.57 5.37
CA VAL A 314 0.66 7.15 6.48
C VAL A 314 -0.68 7.72 6.02
N ILE A 315 -0.77 8.23 4.79
CA ILE A 315 -2.00 8.79 4.23
C ILE A 315 -3.19 7.82 4.30
N HIS A 316 -2.97 6.52 4.09
CA HIS A 316 -4.02 5.51 4.15
C HIS A 316 -4.62 5.39 5.57
N MET A 317 -3.77 5.41 6.60
CA MET A 317 -4.20 5.44 8.00
C MET A 317 -5.00 6.72 8.31
N LEU A 318 -4.55 7.88 7.84
CA LEU A 318 -5.26 9.15 8.05
C LEU A 318 -6.63 9.14 7.37
N ILE A 319 -6.72 8.66 6.13
CA ILE A 319 -7.99 8.55 5.42
C ILE A 319 -8.93 7.56 6.11
N MET A 320 -8.43 6.43 6.60
CA MET A 320 -9.24 5.49 7.37
C MET A 320 -9.70 6.08 8.71
N ALA A 321 -8.83 6.82 9.41
CA ALA A 321 -9.19 7.53 10.63
C ALA A 321 -10.28 8.58 10.36
N TYR A 322 -10.20 9.33 9.26
CA TYR A 322 -11.27 10.23 8.84
C TYR A 322 -12.59 9.48 8.59
N LYS A 323 -12.54 8.33 7.89
CA LYS A 323 -13.74 7.50 7.65
C LYS A 323 -14.41 7.04 8.94
N VAL A 324 -13.63 6.62 9.93
CA VAL A 324 -14.11 6.05 11.20
C VAL A 324 -14.54 7.12 12.19
N PHE A 325 -13.71 8.14 12.42
CA PHE A 325 -13.91 9.13 13.48
C PHE A 325 -14.56 10.44 13.01
N LYS A 326 -14.63 10.69 11.69
CA LYS A 326 -15.21 11.90 11.08
C LYS A 326 -14.61 13.21 11.57
N GLU A 327 -13.32 13.20 11.95
CA GLU A 327 -12.60 14.41 12.38
C GLU A 327 -11.77 14.98 11.24
N GLU A 328 -12.06 16.23 10.83
CA GLU A 328 -11.42 16.93 9.69
C GLU A 328 -9.90 17.01 9.78
N LYS A 329 -9.33 16.98 10.99
CA LYS A 329 -7.89 17.00 11.22
C LYS A 329 -7.15 15.88 10.48
N TYR A 330 -7.78 14.72 10.33
CA TYR A 330 -7.19 13.59 9.62
C TYR A 330 -7.19 13.80 8.10
N LEU A 331 -8.29 14.32 7.55
CA LEU A 331 -8.38 14.61 6.12
C LEU A 331 -7.41 15.72 5.72
N LYS A 332 -7.33 16.80 6.51
CA LYS A 332 -6.37 17.90 6.28
C LYS A 332 -4.93 17.40 6.22
N GLU A 333 -4.53 16.52 7.15
CA GLU A 333 -3.17 15.97 7.13
C GLU A 333 -2.94 14.96 5.99
N ALA A 334 -4.00 14.27 5.53
CA ALA A 334 -3.91 13.44 4.33
C ALA A 334 -3.67 14.30 3.07
N VAL A 335 -4.27 15.49 3.00
CA VAL A 335 -3.99 16.48 1.95
C VAL A 335 -2.53 16.95 2.02
N ASP A 336 -2.02 17.27 3.22
CA ASP A 336 -0.61 17.64 3.40
C ASP A 336 0.35 16.50 2.95
N CYS A 337 0.00 15.23 3.23
CA CYS A 337 0.72 14.08 2.68
C CYS A 337 0.70 14.08 1.15
N ALA A 338 -0.44 14.31 0.52
CA ALA A 338 -0.55 14.35 -0.94
C ALA A 338 0.31 15.46 -1.56
N GLU A 339 0.46 16.62 -0.90
CA GLU A 339 1.38 17.67 -1.37
C GLU A 339 2.85 17.24 -1.31
N VAL A 340 3.28 16.57 -0.23
CA VAL A 340 4.63 15.97 -0.14
C VAL A 340 4.87 14.99 -1.28
N ILE A 341 3.89 14.11 -1.53
CA ILE A 341 3.99 13.09 -2.56
C ILE A 341 4.03 13.73 -3.94
N TRP A 342 3.26 14.78 -4.19
CA TRP A 342 3.29 15.49 -5.47
C TRP A 342 4.66 16.09 -5.74
N GLN A 343 5.30 16.68 -4.73
CA GLN A 343 6.60 17.33 -4.88
C GLN A 343 7.77 16.33 -4.95
N ARG A 344 7.71 15.23 -4.19
CA ARG A 344 8.86 14.35 -3.91
C ARG A 344 8.61 12.87 -4.24
N GLY A 345 7.48 12.54 -4.86
CA GLY A 345 7.02 11.16 -5.04
C GLY A 345 7.45 10.49 -6.35
N LEU A 346 8.09 11.20 -7.28
CA LEU A 346 8.74 10.62 -8.45
C LEU A 346 10.12 10.11 -8.05
N LEU A 347 10.26 8.81 -7.79
CA LEU A 347 11.43 8.29 -7.07
C LEU A 347 12.55 7.81 -8.01
N ARG A 348 13.79 8.19 -7.70
CA ARG A 348 15.00 7.62 -8.34
C ARG A 348 15.20 6.14 -8.01
N LYS A 349 14.52 5.67 -6.95
CA LYS A 349 14.54 4.27 -6.53
C LYS A 349 13.85 3.33 -7.54
N GLY A 350 12.91 3.85 -8.34
CA GLY A 350 12.19 3.06 -9.35
C GLY A 350 10.69 3.26 -9.31
N TYR A 351 9.98 2.37 -10.00
CA TYR A 351 8.55 2.52 -10.29
C TYR A 351 7.65 1.58 -9.47
N GLY A 352 8.21 0.67 -8.66
CA GLY A 352 7.46 -0.32 -7.88
C GLY A 352 6.48 0.28 -6.85
N ILE A 353 5.77 -0.57 -6.11
CA ILE A 353 4.70 -0.12 -5.20
C ILE A 353 5.14 0.05 -3.73
N CYS A 354 6.16 -0.67 -3.27
CA CYS A 354 6.61 -0.54 -1.87
C CYS A 354 7.29 0.83 -1.62
N HIS A 355 8.06 1.28 -2.62
CA HIS A 355 8.92 2.46 -2.54
C HIS A 355 9.32 2.95 -3.94
N GLY A 356 8.33 3.04 -4.83
CA GLY A 356 8.47 3.56 -6.19
C GLY A 356 7.30 4.47 -6.56
N THR A 357 7.38 5.06 -7.74
CA THR A 357 6.39 6.04 -8.21
C THR A 357 4.97 5.46 -8.27
N ALA A 358 4.77 4.22 -8.72
CA ALA A 358 3.43 3.62 -8.80
C ALA A 358 2.77 3.50 -7.42
N GLY A 359 3.52 3.07 -6.41
CA GLY A 359 3.04 2.99 -5.03
C GLY A 359 2.63 4.34 -4.47
N ASN A 360 3.39 5.38 -4.80
CA ASN A 360 3.09 6.75 -4.42
C ASN A 360 1.82 7.27 -5.14
N GLY A 361 1.59 6.85 -6.38
CA GLY A 361 0.41 7.21 -7.15
C GLY A 361 -0.91 6.73 -6.52
N TYR A 362 -0.89 5.61 -5.80
CA TYR A 362 -2.06 5.12 -5.05
C TYR A 362 -2.53 6.09 -3.95
N ALA A 363 -1.64 6.88 -3.35
CA ALA A 363 -2.03 7.86 -2.35
C ALA A 363 -3.04 8.88 -2.90
N PHE A 364 -2.84 9.31 -4.16
CA PHE A 364 -3.77 10.21 -4.84
C PHE A 364 -5.09 9.54 -5.17
N LEU A 365 -5.08 8.28 -5.61
CA LEU A 365 -6.31 7.51 -5.83
C LEU A 365 -7.11 7.35 -4.54
N THR A 366 -6.45 7.04 -3.42
CA THR A 366 -7.11 6.92 -2.12
C THR A 366 -7.73 8.23 -1.66
N LEU A 367 -7.05 9.36 -1.87
CA LEU A 367 -7.58 10.67 -1.52
C LEU A 367 -8.71 11.12 -2.47
N TYR A 368 -8.59 10.82 -3.77
CA TYR A 368 -9.63 11.07 -4.77
C TYR A 368 -10.94 10.34 -4.42
N LYS A 369 -10.88 9.05 -4.08
CA LYS A 369 -12.06 8.26 -3.67
C LYS A 369 -12.87 8.91 -2.54
N ILE A 370 -12.24 9.70 -1.69
CA ILE A 370 -12.86 10.33 -0.51
C ILE A 370 -13.27 11.78 -0.72
N THR A 371 -12.48 12.53 -1.46
CA THR A 371 -12.72 13.96 -1.70
C THR A 371 -13.53 14.21 -2.96
N GLN A 372 -13.48 13.28 -3.93
CA GLN A 372 -13.97 13.45 -5.29
C GLN A 372 -13.37 14.68 -6.02
N GLU A 373 -12.24 15.20 -5.51
CA GLU A 373 -11.55 16.32 -6.11
C GLU A 373 -10.69 15.86 -7.29
N LYS A 374 -11.03 16.33 -8.49
CA LYS A 374 -10.37 16.00 -9.77
C LYS A 374 -8.86 16.22 -9.76
N LYS A 375 -8.36 17.15 -8.94
CA LYS A 375 -6.93 17.40 -8.72
C LYS A 375 -6.18 16.11 -8.37
N TYR A 376 -6.72 15.28 -7.47
CA TYR A 376 -6.02 14.07 -7.05
C TYR A 376 -6.08 12.98 -8.13
N LEU A 377 -7.19 12.86 -8.86
CA LEU A 377 -7.24 11.96 -10.02
C LEU A 377 -6.23 12.39 -11.09
N TYR A 378 -6.12 13.69 -11.37
CA TYR A 378 -5.13 14.24 -12.30
C TYR A 378 -3.70 13.88 -11.87
N ARG A 379 -3.36 14.10 -10.60
CA ARG A 379 -2.03 13.77 -10.06
C ARG A 379 -1.73 12.27 -10.16
N ALA A 380 -2.73 11.41 -9.91
CA ALA A 380 -2.60 9.98 -10.15
C ALA A 380 -2.31 9.70 -11.64
N CYS A 381 -3.04 10.29 -12.58
CA CYS A 381 -2.76 10.11 -13.99
C CYS A 381 -1.36 10.61 -14.40
N LYS A 382 -0.84 11.70 -13.83
CA LYS A 382 0.54 12.15 -14.07
C LYS A 382 1.60 11.21 -13.52
N PHE A 383 1.34 10.55 -12.40
CA PHE A 383 2.21 9.47 -11.90
C PHE A 383 2.12 8.22 -12.77
N ALA A 384 0.94 7.92 -13.33
CA ALA A 384 0.79 6.87 -14.34
C ALA A 384 1.53 7.22 -15.63
N GLU A 385 1.46 8.47 -16.09
CA GLU A 385 2.20 9.00 -17.25
C GLU A 385 3.71 8.80 -17.08
N TRP A 386 4.26 9.15 -15.91
CA TRP A 386 5.65 8.85 -15.57
C TRP A 386 5.99 7.35 -15.70
N CYS A 387 5.08 6.47 -15.28
CA CYS A 387 5.22 5.02 -15.40
C CYS A 387 5.04 4.51 -16.84
N LEU A 388 4.43 5.26 -17.76
CA LEU A 388 4.38 4.90 -19.19
C LEU A 388 5.77 4.94 -19.81
N ASP A 389 6.66 5.78 -19.26
CA ASP A 389 8.07 5.88 -19.60
C ASP A 389 8.95 4.95 -18.73
N TYR A 390 8.42 3.77 -18.37
CA TYR A 390 9.16 2.78 -17.57
C TYR A 390 10.53 2.47 -18.18
N GLY A 391 11.59 2.69 -17.40
CA GLY A 391 12.97 2.36 -17.74
C GLY A 391 13.76 3.47 -18.44
N THR A 392 13.15 4.62 -18.75
CA THR A 392 13.83 5.70 -19.48
C THR A 392 14.45 6.77 -18.58
N HIS A 393 14.13 6.77 -17.28
CA HIS A 393 14.53 7.84 -16.35
C HIS A 393 15.85 7.57 -15.62
N GLY A 394 16.56 6.48 -15.93
CA GLY A 394 17.81 6.11 -15.24
C GLY A 394 17.60 5.65 -13.80
N CYS A 395 16.41 5.13 -13.47
CA CYS A 395 16.12 4.54 -12.17
C CYS A 395 16.98 3.29 -11.89
N ARG A 396 17.19 2.99 -10.60
CA ARG A 396 17.83 1.74 -10.19
C ARG A 396 16.97 0.52 -10.58
N ILE A 397 17.61 -0.57 -10.94
CA ILE A 397 16.94 -1.86 -11.14
C ILE A 397 16.62 -2.46 -9.75
N PRO A 398 15.37 -2.88 -9.48
CA PRO A 398 15.02 -3.52 -8.21
C PRO A 398 15.70 -4.88 -8.00
N ASP A 399 15.85 -5.31 -6.75
CA ASP A 399 16.44 -6.63 -6.41
C ASP A 399 15.60 -7.80 -6.98
N ARG A 400 14.29 -7.57 -7.09
CA ARG A 400 13.32 -8.48 -7.73
C ARG A 400 12.56 -7.72 -8.83
N PRO A 401 13.15 -7.53 -10.02
CA PRO A 401 12.68 -6.58 -11.05
C PRO A 401 11.25 -6.81 -11.57
N TYR A 402 10.75 -8.05 -11.45
CA TYR A 402 9.44 -8.44 -11.98
C TYR A 402 8.39 -8.66 -10.89
N SER A 403 8.77 -8.52 -9.62
CA SER A 403 7.90 -8.78 -8.48
C SER A 403 6.78 -7.76 -8.31
N LEU A 404 5.77 -8.12 -7.50
CA LEU A 404 4.65 -7.25 -7.19
C LEU A 404 5.11 -6.01 -6.39
N PHE A 405 5.85 -6.16 -5.30
CA PHE A 405 6.13 -5.02 -4.42
C PHE A 405 7.32 -4.15 -4.85
N GLU A 406 8.31 -4.72 -5.53
CA GLU A 406 9.53 -3.98 -5.91
C GLU A 406 9.58 -3.69 -7.40
N GLY A 407 8.93 -4.53 -8.20
CA GLY A 407 9.17 -4.61 -9.63
C GLY A 407 7.99 -4.21 -10.53
N MET A 408 8.10 -4.70 -11.76
CA MET A 408 7.21 -4.38 -12.87
C MET A 408 5.75 -4.79 -12.61
N ALA A 409 5.50 -5.92 -11.93
CA ALA A 409 4.15 -6.37 -11.63
C ALA A 409 3.35 -5.34 -10.80
N GLY A 410 4.00 -4.66 -9.85
CA GLY A 410 3.36 -3.57 -9.10
C GLY A 410 3.03 -2.35 -9.95
N THR A 411 3.89 -2.02 -10.91
CA THR A 411 3.62 -0.92 -11.84
C THR A 411 2.45 -1.26 -12.75
N ILE A 412 2.41 -2.49 -13.28
CA ILE A 412 1.29 -2.98 -14.09
C ILE A 412 -0.01 -2.94 -13.28
N HIS A 413 0.01 -3.36 -12.01
CA HIS A 413 -1.15 -3.31 -11.12
C HIS A 413 -1.70 -1.89 -10.99
N TYR A 414 -0.84 -0.91 -10.70
CA TYR A 414 -1.24 0.50 -10.62
C TYR A 414 -1.82 1.05 -11.93
N LEU A 415 -1.16 0.75 -13.05
CA LEU A 415 -1.64 1.17 -14.38
C LEU A 415 -3.00 0.54 -14.71
N SER A 416 -3.23 -0.72 -14.32
CA SER A 416 -4.50 -1.42 -14.54
C SER A 416 -5.66 -0.76 -13.79
N ASP A 417 -5.39 -0.27 -12.57
CA ASP A 417 -6.36 0.47 -11.76
C ASP A 417 -6.79 1.81 -12.37
N MET A 418 -6.03 2.37 -13.33
CA MET A 418 -6.45 3.58 -14.06
C MET A 418 -7.71 3.36 -14.91
N ALA A 419 -8.05 2.10 -15.23
CA ALA A 419 -9.28 1.78 -15.95
C ALA A 419 -10.54 2.09 -15.13
N ASN A 420 -10.46 1.97 -13.79
CA ASN A 420 -11.54 2.30 -12.87
C ASN A 420 -11.00 2.87 -11.55
N PRO A 421 -10.61 4.17 -11.53
CA PRO A 421 -9.98 4.79 -10.37
C PRO A 421 -10.80 4.71 -9.07
N GLU A 422 -12.13 4.70 -9.16
CA GLU A 422 -13.03 4.60 -8.00
C GLU A 422 -12.96 3.22 -7.32
N ALA A 423 -12.69 2.17 -8.09
CA ALA A 423 -12.55 0.80 -7.58
C ALA A 423 -11.11 0.43 -7.21
N SER A 424 -10.15 1.33 -7.47
CA SER A 424 -8.73 1.07 -7.24
C SER A 424 -8.42 0.75 -5.78
N CYS A 425 -7.44 -0.12 -5.54
CA CYS A 425 -6.97 -0.47 -4.19
C CYS A 425 -5.46 -0.71 -4.21
N PHE A 426 -4.71 -0.11 -3.28
CA PHE A 426 -3.31 -0.49 -3.10
C PHE A 426 -3.25 -1.99 -2.77
N PRO A 427 -2.57 -2.83 -3.58
CA PRO A 427 -2.67 -4.27 -3.47
C PRO A 427 -2.06 -4.79 -2.17
N ALA A 428 -2.69 -5.82 -1.60
CA ALA A 428 -2.24 -6.46 -0.36
C ALA A 428 -2.12 -5.52 0.86
N PHE A 429 -2.87 -4.40 0.84
CA PHE A 429 -2.99 -3.46 1.94
C PHE A 429 -4.39 -2.85 2.04
N GLU A 430 -4.92 -2.26 0.96
CA GLU A 430 -6.27 -1.69 0.98
C GLU A 430 -7.38 -2.77 0.92
N LEU A 431 -8.41 -2.51 1.75
CA LEU A 431 -9.73 -3.14 1.92
C LEU A 431 -10.53 -3.32 0.66
#